data_AF-A0A377YVD3-F1
#
_entry.id   AF-A0A377YVD3-F1
#
_cell.length_a   1.000
_cell.length_b   1.000
_cell.length_c   1.000
_cell.angle_alpha   90.00
_cell.angle_beta   90.00
_cell.angle_gamma   90.00
#
_symmetry.space_group_name_H-M   'P 1'
#
loop_
_entity.id
_entity.type
_entity.pdbx_description
1 polymer ?
#
loop_
_entity_poly.entity_id
_entity_poly.type
_entity_poly.pdbx_seq_one_letter_code
_entity_poly.pdbx_strand_id
1 'polypeptide(L)'
;MRQNIFLRAEEKLSAESALLRNLESGERPEELDIIRSQIKKAQSAESQVKRQLGRYRNLYANHAISLAEWEDIRDELTQKGAQVEELINQLKARQLPARQDEISKQRSMVAAAKLERDKALWDVQQTTIVSPVNAKVFDIIYRAGERPSAGKPIISLLPPENIKVRFFYTRSEAR
;
A
#
# COMPACT_ATOMS: atom_id res chain seq x y z
N MET A 1 -18.14 11.79 15.59
CA MET A 1 -16.76 11.42 16.02
C MET A 1 -16.38 10.00 15.60
N ARG A 2 -17.10 8.93 16.01
CA ARG A 2 -16.73 7.53 15.64
C ARG A 2 -16.69 7.25 14.12
N GLN A 3 -17.64 7.81 13.35
CA GLN A 3 -17.60 7.73 11.88
C GLN A 3 -16.32 8.35 11.26
N ASN A 4 -15.82 9.44 11.85
CA ASN A 4 -14.60 10.10 11.37
C ASN A 4 -13.35 9.26 11.68
N ILE A 5 -13.34 8.52 12.79
CA ILE A 5 -12.27 7.58 13.15
C ILE A 5 -12.21 6.44 12.14
N PHE A 6 -13.36 5.86 11.78
CA PHE A 6 -13.44 4.82 10.74
C PHE A 6 -12.90 5.31 9.40
N LEU A 7 -13.35 6.48 8.92
CA LEU A 7 -12.87 7.06 7.66
C LEU A 7 -11.35 7.31 7.67
N ARG A 8 -10.79 7.82 8.77
CA ARG A 8 -9.34 8.00 8.91
C ARG A 8 -8.57 6.68 8.87
N ALA A 9 -9.10 5.63 9.49
CA ALA A 9 -8.49 4.30 9.47
C ALA A 9 -8.55 3.66 8.07
N GLU A 10 -9.62 3.92 7.32
CA GLU A 10 -9.76 3.49 5.92
C GLU A 10 -8.77 4.21 4.99
N GLU A 11 -8.63 5.52 5.11
CA GLU A 11 -7.61 6.30 4.38
C GLU A 11 -6.19 5.81 4.71
N LYS A 12 -5.91 5.52 5.98
CA LYS A 12 -4.63 4.95 6.40
C LYS A 12 -4.37 3.60 5.74
N LEU A 13 -5.35 2.68 5.75
CA LEU A 13 -5.22 1.39 5.08
C LEU A 13 -4.97 1.56 3.57
N SER A 14 -5.70 2.47 2.93
CA SER A 14 -5.52 2.81 1.51
C SER A 14 -4.09 3.29 1.23
N ALA A 15 -3.59 4.24 2.02
CA ALA A 15 -2.24 4.78 1.90
C ALA A 15 -1.15 3.70 2.08
N GLU A 16 -1.24 2.89 3.14
CA GLU A 16 -0.26 1.81 3.40
C GLU A 16 -0.29 0.74 2.30
N SER A 17 -1.47 0.45 1.75
CA SER A 17 -1.61 -0.49 0.62
C SER A 17 -1.01 0.05 -0.67
N ALA A 18 -1.13 1.36 -0.90
CA ALA A 18 -0.54 2.03 -2.05
C ALA A 18 0.99 2.03 -1.96
N LEU A 19 1.52 2.27 -0.76
CA LEU A 19 2.95 2.16 -0.51
C LEU A 19 3.47 0.74 -0.73
N LEU A 20 2.74 -0.29 -0.27
CA LEU A 20 3.09 -1.68 -0.54
C LEU A 20 3.14 -1.97 -2.05
N ARG A 21 2.12 -1.56 -2.81
CA ARG A 21 2.11 -1.74 -4.27
C ARG A 21 3.29 -1.06 -4.93
N ASN A 22 3.67 0.13 -4.45
CA ASN A 22 4.84 0.85 -4.95
C ASN A 22 6.16 0.13 -4.65
N LEU A 23 6.30 -0.47 -3.46
CA LEU A 23 7.49 -1.25 -3.10
C LEU A 23 7.57 -2.58 -3.85
N GLU A 24 6.42 -3.19 -4.16
CA GLU A 24 6.31 -4.41 -4.96
C GLU A 24 6.51 -4.14 -6.46
N SER A 25 6.25 -2.92 -6.92
CA SER A 25 6.65 -2.47 -8.25
C SER A 25 8.13 -2.08 -8.27
N GLY A 26 8.85 -2.48 -9.31
CA GLY A 26 10.16 -1.90 -9.62
C GLY A 26 10.04 -0.44 -10.08
N GLU A 27 11.15 0.14 -10.51
CA GLU A 27 11.20 1.52 -11.00
C GLU A 27 10.22 1.76 -12.16
N ARG A 28 9.75 3.00 -12.31
CA ARG A 28 8.66 3.32 -13.24
C ARG A 28 9.06 3.02 -14.69
N PRO A 29 8.14 2.54 -15.54
CA PRO A 29 8.44 2.22 -16.95
C PRO A 29 9.11 3.38 -17.70
N GLU A 30 8.70 4.61 -17.42
CA GLU A 30 9.25 5.82 -18.04
C GLU A 30 10.72 6.06 -17.64
N GLU A 31 11.09 5.78 -16.39
CA GLU A 31 12.47 5.88 -15.91
C GLU A 31 13.34 4.76 -16.51
N LEU A 32 12.79 3.56 -16.66
CA LEU A 32 13.45 2.45 -17.35
C LEU A 32 13.68 2.73 -18.84
N ASP A 33 12.75 3.44 -19.50
CA ASP A 33 12.88 3.82 -20.91
C ASP A 33 14.02 4.81 -21.17
N ILE A 34 14.34 5.67 -20.21
CA ILE A 34 15.53 6.53 -20.26
C ILE A 34 16.79 5.66 -20.31
N ILE A 35 16.90 4.65 -19.45
CA ILE A 35 18.05 3.74 -19.40
C ILE A 35 18.13 2.90 -20.68
N ARG A 36 17.00 2.39 -21.18
CA ARG A 36 16.94 1.67 -22.46
C ARG A 36 17.44 2.53 -23.62
N SER A 37 17.10 3.82 -23.62
CA SER A 37 17.59 4.78 -24.61
C SER A 37 19.11 5.01 -24.49
N GLN A 38 19.62 5.07 -23.27
CA GLN A 38 21.07 5.15 -23.01
C GLN A 38 21.80 3.88 -23.48
N ILE A 39 21.25 2.69 -23.24
CA ILE A 39 21.78 1.41 -23.74
C ILE A 39 21.85 1.44 -25.27
N LYS A 40 20.76 1.83 -25.95
CA LYS A 40 20.72 1.92 -27.42
C LYS A 40 21.78 2.89 -27.98
N LYS A 41 21.98 4.02 -27.31
CA LYS A 41 23.06 4.97 -27.64
C LYS A 41 24.44 4.35 -27.45
N ALA A 42 24.69 3.68 -26.33
CA ALA A 42 25.97 3.03 -26.03
C ALA A 42 26.29 1.90 -27.01
N GLN A 43 25.31 1.04 -27.34
CA GLN A 43 25.43 -0.02 -28.34
C GLN A 43 25.76 0.53 -29.74
N SER A 44 25.20 1.69 -30.08
CA SER A 44 25.49 2.35 -31.36
C SER A 44 26.94 2.85 -31.42
N ALA A 45 27.45 3.40 -30.30
CA ALA A 45 28.85 3.79 -30.16
C ALA A 45 29.80 2.59 -30.21
N GLU A 46 29.50 1.52 -29.47
CA GLU A 46 30.25 0.26 -29.51
C GLU A 46 30.30 -0.30 -30.94
N SER A 47 29.16 -0.35 -31.63
CA SER A 47 29.07 -0.81 -33.01
C SER A 47 29.90 0.03 -33.98
N GLN A 48 30.01 1.35 -33.74
CA GLN A 48 30.85 2.23 -34.53
C GLN A 48 32.34 1.89 -34.35
N VAL A 49 32.79 1.74 -33.10
CA VAL A 49 34.17 1.39 -32.78
C VAL A 49 34.51 0.00 -33.31
N LYS A 50 33.58 -0.97 -33.21
CA LYS A 50 33.74 -2.31 -33.80
C LYS A 50 33.97 -2.28 -35.31
N ARG A 51 33.26 -1.41 -36.04
CA ARG A 51 33.49 -1.20 -37.49
C ARG A 51 34.84 -0.53 -37.75
N GLN A 52 35.27 0.41 -36.90
CA GLN A 52 36.60 1.03 -37.01
C GLN A 52 37.72 0.02 -36.75
N LEU A 53 37.60 -0.80 -35.72
CA LEU A 53 38.55 -1.88 -35.42
C LEU A 53 38.73 -2.82 -36.62
N GLY A 54 37.63 -3.17 -37.30
CA GLY A 54 37.70 -3.96 -38.55
C GLY A 54 38.53 -3.31 -39.66
N ARG A 55 38.47 -1.98 -39.79
CA ARG A 55 39.31 -1.22 -40.74
C ARG A 55 40.78 -1.18 -40.28
N TYR A 56 41.01 -0.90 -38.99
CA TYR A 56 42.34 -0.80 -38.41
C TYR A 56 43.10 -2.12 -38.47
N ARG A 57 42.39 -3.26 -38.38
CA ARG A 57 42.98 -4.60 -38.54
C ARG A 57 43.70 -4.75 -39.88
N ASN A 58 43.08 -4.28 -40.96
CA ASN A 58 43.67 -4.35 -42.30
C ASN A 58 44.83 -3.37 -42.46
N LEU A 59 44.72 -2.16 -41.88
CA LEU A 59 45.80 -1.17 -41.91
C LEU A 59 47.04 -1.66 -41.15
N TYR A 60 46.85 -2.28 -39.99
CA TYR A 60 47.94 -2.86 -39.19
C TYR A 60 48.60 -4.02 -39.92
N ALA A 61 47.82 -4.95 -40.51
CA ALA A 61 48.36 -6.05 -41.31
C ALA A 61 49.22 -5.56 -42.50
N ASN A 62 48.85 -4.41 -43.08
CA ASN A 62 49.58 -3.77 -44.16
C ASN A 62 50.69 -2.82 -43.67
N HIS A 63 51.02 -2.81 -42.37
CA HIS A 63 52.04 -1.96 -41.74
C HIS A 63 51.80 -0.44 -41.95
N ALA A 64 50.54 -0.04 -42.18
CA ALA A 64 50.15 1.35 -42.41
C ALA A 64 49.84 2.14 -41.13
N ILE A 65 49.70 1.45 -40.00
CA ILE A 65 49.55 2.03 -38.65
C ILE A 65 50.47 1.29 -37.67
N SER A 66 50.77 1.95 -36.55
CA SER A 66 51.58 1.41 -35.47
C SER A 66 50.84 0.36 -34.62
N LEU A 67 51.60 -0.42 -33.83
CA LEU A 67 51.03 -1.32 -32.84
C LEU A 67 50.22 -0.56 -31.78
N ALA A 68 50.69 0.61 -31.35
CA ALA A 68 50.00 1.44 -30.36
C ALA A 68 48.60 1.84 -30.85
N GLU A 69 48.48 2.34 -32.09
CA GLU A 69 47.18 2.71 -32.67
C GLU A 69 46.23 1.52 -32.82
N TRP A 70 46.76 0.31 -33.04
CA TRP A 70 45.97 -0.92 -33.08
C TRP A 70 45.48 -1.34 -31.69
N GLU A 71 46.32 -1.21 -30.66
CA GLU A 71 45.95 -1.51 -29.28
C GLU A 71 44.94 -0.49 -28.74
N ASP A 72 45.14 0.80 -29.02
CA ASP A 72 44.23 1.88 -28.59
C ASP A 72 42.78 1.63 -29.05
N ILE A 73 42.57 1.27 -30.33
CA ILE A 73 41.21 1.01 -30.85
C ILE A 73 40.59 -0.28 -30.28
N ARG A 74 41.42 -1.27 -29.92
CA ARG A 74 40.96 -2.51 -29.28
C ARG A 74 40.53 -2.24 -27.84
N ASP A 75 41.29 -1.41 -27.14
CA ASP A 75 40.99 -1.01 -25.77
C ASP A 75 39.76 -0.09 -25.74
N GLU A 76 39.61 0.79 -26.74
CA GLU A 76 38.38 1.58 -26.91
C GLU A 76 37.14 0.69 -27.10
N LEU A 77 37.22 -0.36 -27.94
CA LEU A 77 36.10 -1.30 -28.10
C LEU A 77 35.76 -1.98 -26.77
N THR A 78 36.77 -2.41 -26.02
CA THR A 78 36.59 -3.03 -24.71
C THR A 78 35.91 -2.08 -23.73
N GLN A 79 36.33 -0.81 -23.70
CA GLN A 79 35.71 0.22 -22.87
C GLN A 79 34.24 0.48 -23.25
N LYS A 80 33.91 0.56 -24.56
CA LYS A 80 32.52 0.75 -25.00
C LYS A 80 31.65 -0.47 -24.67
N GLY A 81 32.16 -1.68 -24.83
CA GLY A 81 31.46 -2.90 -24.43
C GLY A 81 31.19 -2.94 -22.93
N ALA A 82 32.17 -2.59 -22.10
CA ALA A 82 31.99 -2.49 -20.65
C ALA A 82 30.92 -1.45 -20.27
N GLN A 83 30.87 -0.31 -20.97
CA GLN A 83 29.84 0.70 -20.75
C GLN A 83 28.42 0.21 -21.09
N VAL A 84 28.27 -0.61 -22.13
CA VAL A 84 26.98 -1.24 -22.47
C VAL A 84 26.54 -2.20 -21.37
N GLU A 85 27.45 -3.07 -20.92
CA GLU A 85 27.17 -4.03 -19.84
C GLU A 85 26.84 -3.35 -18.51
N GLU A 86 27.54 -2.26 -18.17
CA GLU A 86 27.23 -1.44 -17.00
C GLU A 86 25.78 -0.93 -17.04
N LEU A 87 25.36 -0.33 -18.16
CA LEU A 87 23.99 0.19 -18.31
C LEU A 87 22.93 -0.92 -18.29
N ILE A 88 23.22 -2.09 -18.86
CA ILE A 88 22.34 -3.26 -18.78
C ILE A 88 22.18 -3.72 -17.33
N ASN A 89 23.27 -3.76 -16.56
CA ASN A 89 23.22 -4.14 -15.16
C ASN A 89 22.49 -3.10 -14.30
N GLN A 90 22.67 -1.80 -14.59
CA GLN A 90 21.88 -0.74 -13.97
C GLN A 90 20.38 -0.89 -14.25
N LEU A 91 20.00 -1.21 -15.51
CA LEU A 91 18.60 -1.48 -15.86
C LEU A 91 18.04 -2.66 -15.07
N LYS A 92 18.77 -3.77 -14.99
CA LYS A 92 18.36 -4.94 -14.20
C LYS A 92 18.19 -4.60 -12.73
N ALA A 93 19.12 -3.86 -12.15
CA ALA A 93 19.05 -3.47 -10.74
C ALA A 93 17.83 -2.59 -10.43
N ARG A 94 17.49 -1.66 -11.32
CA ARG A 94 16.32 -0.77 -11.16
C ARG A 94 14.98 -1.45 -11.43
N GLN A 95 14.98 -2.53 -12.21
CA GLN A 95 13.79 -3.36 -12.39
C GLN A 95 13.43 -4.20 -11.16
N LEU A 96 14.38 -4.40 -10.24
CA LEU A 96 14.11 -5.17 -9.04
C LEU A 96 13.17 -4.39 -8.12
N PRO A 97 12.19 -5.08 -7.50
CA PRO A 97 11.36 -4.47 -6.47
C PRO A 97 12.21 -4.13 -5.24
N ALA A 98 11.59 -3.42 -4.28
CA ALA A 98 12.22 -3.16 -2.99
C ALA A 98 12.68 -4.45 -2.30
N ARG A 99 13.59 -4.32 -1.33
CA ARG A 99 14.14 -5.50 -0.64
C ARG A 99 13.02 -6.28 0.04
N GLN A 100 13.15 -7.61 0.10
CA GLN A 100 12.14 -8.48 0.70
C GLN A 100 11.83 -8.11 2.16
N ASP A 101 12.82 -7.64 2.92
CA ASP A 101 12.62 -7.18 4.30
C ASP A 101 11.75 -5.92 4.37
N GLU A 102 11.92 -4.99 3.44
CA GLU A 102 11.13 -3.76 3.35
C GLU A 102 9.69 -4.08 2.94
N ILE A 103 9.50 -4.97 1.96
CA ILE A 103 8.17 -5.47 1.57
C ILE A 103 7.50 -6.16 2.75
N SER A 104 8.22 -7.02 3.48
CA SER A 104 7.68 -7.75 4.63
C SER A 104 7.29 -6.83 5.78
N LYS A 105 8.11 -5.81 6.06
CA LYS A 105 7.79 -4.75 7.01
C LYS A 105 6.52 -4.00 6.57
N GLN A 106 6.42 -3.60 5.31
CA GLN A 106 5.27 -2.87 4.80
C GLN A 106 3.99 -3.72 4.81
N ARG A 107 4.07 -5.01 4.49
CA ARG A 107 2.95 -5.97 4.62
C ARG A 107 2.43 -6.03 6.05
N SER A 108 3.33 -6.01 7.02
CA SER A 108 2.95 -5.98 8.44
C SER A 108 2.25 -4.66 8.82
N MET A 109 2.69 -3.53 8.26
CA MET A 109 2.03 -2.23 8.44
C MET A 109 0.62 -2.20 7.84
N VAL A 110 0.43 -2.76 6.64
CA VAL A 110 -0.90 -2.93 6.01
C VAL A 110 -1.80 -3.80 6.88
N ALA A 111 -1.29 -4.93 7.39
CA ALA A 111 -2.04 -5.80 8.29
C ALA A 111 -2.46 -5.08 9.58
N ALA A 112 -1.57 -4.30 10.19
CA ALA A 112 -1.88 -3.50 11.36
C ALA A 112 -2.94 -2.42 11.07
N ALA A 113 -2.82 -1.70 9.95
CA ALA A 113 -3.81 -0.70 9.54
C ALA A 113 -5.19 -1.33 9.28
N LYS A 114 -5.23 -2.54 8.72
CA LYS A 114 -6.47 -3.29 8.53
C LYS A 114 -7.15 -3.63 9.87
N LEU A 115 -6.38 -4.11 10.86
CA LEU A 115 -6.92 -4.39 12.20
C LEU A 115 -7.45 -3.12 12.87
N GLU A 116 -6.78 -1.99 12.70
CA GLU A 116 -7.25 -0.69 13.20
C GLU A 116 -8.58 -0.26 12.56
N ARG A 117 -8.70 -0.44 11.23
CA ARG A 117 -9.94 -0.21 10.48
C ARG A 117 -11.07 -1.11 10.97
N ASP A 118 -10.82 -2.40 11.10
CA ASP A 118 -11.82 -3.39 11.51
C ASP A 118 -12.32 -3.11 12.94
N LYS A 119 -11.42 -2.70 13.85
CA LYS A 119 -11.80 -2.23 15.19
C LYS A 119 -12.68 -0.97 15.13
N ALA A 120 -12.29 0.04 14.34
CA ALA A 120 -13.07 1.26 14.20
C ALA A 120 -14.46 1.00 13.59
N LEU A 121 -14.56 0.05 12.64
CA LEU A 121 -15.82 -0.40 12.07
C LEU A 121 -16.71 -1.04 13.14
N TRP A 122 -16.14 -1.92 13.96
CA TRP A 122 -16.86 -2.54 15.07
C TRP A 122 -17.38 -1.49 16.06
N ASP A 123 -16.57 -0.50 16.43
CA ASP A 123 -16.97 0.61 17.32
C ASP A 123 -18.11 1.48 16.75
N VAL A 124 -18.17 1.63 15.42
CA VAL A 124 -19.27 2.30 14.71
C VAL A 124 -20.52 1.44 14.75
N GLN A 125 -20.42 0.14 14.48
CA GLN A 125 -21.56 -0.78 14.55
C GLN A 125 -22.17 -0.83 15.96
N GLN A 126 -21.35 -0.72 17.02
CA GLN A 126 -21.80 -0.62 18.41
C GLN A 126 -22.56 0.68 18.73
N THR A 127 -22.65 1.64 17.80
CA THR A 127 -23.52 2.82 17.97
C THR A 127 -24.98 2.54 17.63
N THR A 128 -25.27 1.46 16.91
CA THR A 128 -26.62 1.01 16.61
C THR A 128 -27.02 -0.08 17.62
N ILE A 129 -27.93 0.27 18.52
CA ILE A 129 -28.48 -0.68 19.48
C ILE A 129 -29.80 -1.21 18.92
N VAL A 130 -29.88 -2.52 18.72
CA VAL A 130 -31.10 -3.22 18.31
C VAL A 130 -31.74 -3.91 19.51
N SER A 131 -33.07 -3.97 19.53
CA SER A 131 -33.78 -4.71 20.58
C SER A 131 -33.52 -6.22 20.41
N PRO A 132 -33.07 -6.93 21.47
CA PRO A 132 -32.85 -8.38 21.38
C PRO A 132 -34.16 -9.17 21.39
N VAL A 133 -35.26 -8.56 21.83
CA VAL A 133 -36.58 -9.21 21.96
C VAL A 133 -37.68 -8.33 21.38
N ASN A 134 -38.77 -8.95 20.95
CA ASN A 134 -39.99 -8.22 20.61
C ASN A 134 -40.63 -7.69 21.90
N ALA A 135 -40.54 -6.38 22.11
CA ALA A 135 -41.01 -5.71 23.31
C ALA A 135 -41.58 -4.32 22.99
N LYS A 136 -42.50 -3.82 23.81
CA LYS A 136 -42.93 -2.43 23.73
C LYS A 136 -41.91 -1.52 24.43
N VAL A 137 -41.64 -0.35 23.86
CA VAL A 137 -40.83 0.67 24.54
C VAL A 137 -41.64 1.21 25.72
N PHE A 138 -41.15 1.01 26.94
CA PHE A 138 -41.81 1.43 28.17
C PHE A 138 -41.40 2.85 28.57
N ASP A 139 -40.09 3.14 28.53
CA ASP A 139 -39.56 4.45 28.87
C ASP A 139 -38.28 4.77 28.06
N ILE A 140 -38.09 6.05 27.75
CA ILE A 140 -36.93 6.58 27.03
C ILE A 140 -36.16 7.48 28.00
N ILE A 141 -35.04 6.97 28.49
CA ILE A 141 -34.28 7.55 29.62
C ILE A 141 -33.40 8.71 29.15
N TYR A 142 -32.97 8.69 27.87
CA TYR A 142 -32.14 9.74 27.27
C TYR A 142 -32.71 10.23 25.95
N ARG A 143 -32.58 11.53 25.69
CA ARG A 143 -33.06 12.19 24.47
C ARG A 143 -31.94 12.47 23.48
N ALA A 144 -32.30 12.74 22.24
CA ALA A 144 -31.35 13.07 21.18
C ALA A 144 -30.45 14.26 21.59
N GLY A 145 -29.13 14.08 21.49
CA GLY A 145 -28.12 15.07 21.87
C GLY A 145 -27.52 14.85 23.27
N GLU A 146 -28.16 14.05 24.13
CA GLU A 146 -27.62 13.71 25.45
C GLU A 146 -26.55 12.60 25.33
N ARG A 147 -25.51 12.68 26.18
CA ARG A 147 -24.43 11.68 26.24
C ARG A 147 -24.63 10.77 27.45
N PRO A 148 -25.20 9.57 27.30
CA PRO A 148 -25.30 8.63 28.39
C PRO A 148 -23.91 8.17 28.86
N SER A 149 -23.75 7.98 30.17
CA SER A 149 -22.53 7.39 30.74
C SER A 149 -22.47 5.89 30.44
N ALA A 150 -21.27 5.32 30.37
CA ALA A 150 -21.09 3.89 30.14
C ALA A 150 -21.85 3.05 31.19
N GLY A 151 -22.60 2.05 30.73
CA GLY A 151 -23.36 1.13 31.59
C GLY A 151 -24.72 1.65 32.08
N LYS A 152 -25.16 2.87 31.70
CA LYS A 152 -26.51 3.34 32.03
C LYS A 152 -27.52 2.90 30.96
N PRO A 153 -28.71 2.41 31.36
CA PRO A 153 -29.76 2.04 30.41
C PRO A 153 -30.26 3.30 29.66
N ILE A 154 -30.45 3.16 28.35
CA ILE A 154 -30.90 4.24 27.47
C ILE A 154 -32.41 4.13 27.22
N ILE A 155 -32.91 2.91 27.05
CA ILE A 155 -34.31 2.58 26.77
C ILE A 155 -34.72 1.44 27.69
N SER A 156 -35.91 1.51 28.26
CA SER A 156 -36.56 0.41 28.97
C SER A 156 -37.55 -0.29 28.06
N LEU A 157 -37.43 -1.61 27.94
CA LEU A 157 -38.28 -2.45 27.10
C LEU A 157 -39.17 -3.33 27.97
N LEU A 158 -40.45 -3.46 27.59
CA LEU A 158 -41.43 -4.32 28.25
C LEU A 158 -41.86 -5.45 27.30
N PRO A 159 -41.28 -6.65 27.44
CA PRO A 159 -41.73 -7.84 26.73
C PRO A 159 -43.17 -8.21 27.12
N PRO A 160 -43.96 -8.78 26.20
CA PRO A 160 -45.35 -9.16 26.49
C PRO A 160 -45.47 -10.18 27.63
N GLU A 161 -44.46 -11.00 27.82
CA GLU A 161 -44.38 -12.04 28.87
C GLU A 161 -44.25 -11.46 30.30
N ASN A 162 -43.80 -10.20 30.43
CA ASN A 162 -43.51 -9.57 31.72
C ASN A 162 -44.58 -8.57 32.19
N ILE A 163 -45.77 -8.58 31.60
CA ILE A 163 -46.88 -7.70 31.99
C ILE A 163 -47.63 -8.30 33.19
N LYS A 164 -47.73 -7.55 34.29
CA LYS A 164 -48.48 -7.93 35.50
C LYS A 164 -49.42 -6.81 35.92
N VAL A 165 -50.69 -7.13 36.20
CA VAL A 165 -51.68 -6.17 36.70
C VAL A 165 -51.80 -6.33 38.22
N ARG A 166 -51.58 -5.26 38.98
CA ARG A 166 -51.83 -5.21 40.43
C ARG A 166 -53.02 -4.31 40.70
N PHE A 167 -54.01 -4.85 41.40
CA PHE A 167 -55.16 -4.10 41.89
C PHE A 167 -54.92 -3.73 43.36
N PHE A 168 -55.09 -2.45 43.68
CA PHE A 168 -55.13 -1.97 45.05
C PHE A 168 -56.59 -1.62 45.37
N TYR A 169 -57.18 -2.32 46.35
CA TYR A 169 -58.47 -1.94 46.90
C TYR A 169 -58.25 -1.28 48.26
N THR A 170 -58.87 -0.12 48.47
CA THR A 170 -58.95 0.48 49.79
C THR A 170 -60.01 -0.28 50.58
N ARG A 171 -59.63 -0.78 51.75
CA ARG A 171 -60.61 -1.31 52.70
C ARG A 171 -61.36 -0.11 53.27
N SER A 172 -62.55 0.20 52.76
CA SER A 172 -63.44 1.13 53.45
C SER A 172 -63.96 0.42 54.69
N GLU A 173 -63.55 0.87 55.87
CA GLU A 173 -64.13 0.44 57.14
C GLU A 173 -65.64 0.77 57.11
N ALA A 174 -66.45 -0.27 57.16
CA ALA A 174 -67.88 -0.15 57.39
C ALA A 174 -68.09 0.23 58.86
N ARG A 175 -68.98 1.20 59.07
CA ARG A 175 -69.42 1.81 60.33
C ARG A 175 -69.55 0.85 61.50
#